data_AF-A0A3D0UQ71-F1
#
_entry.id   AF-A0A3D0UQ71-F1
#
_cell.length_a   1.000
_cell.length_b   1.000
_cell.length_c   1.000
_cell.angle_alpha   90.00
_cell.angle_beta   90.00
_cell.angle_gamma   90.00
#
_symmetry.space_group_name_H-M   'P 1'
#
loop_
_entity.id
_entity.type
_entity.pdbx_description
1 polymer ?
#
loop_
_entity_poly.entity_id
_entity_poly.type
_entity_poly.pdbx_seq_one_letter_code
_entity_poly.pdbx_strand_id
1 'polypeptide(L)'
;MRQARLIPITLIVVAFLSILITGCSADESASTATARPLPEETASLMTPESAPTMALEGEGGELTTPAVDEDGATRSPDTSGLTAVIVSGDVAGAGKPFTFDGTQSQAGAVPIVDYVWSMGDGTTLFGLAVEHAFNEPGFYTVTLIISDEDGQTDTSAKVVEIVPLEDLSPPTVAPDDPAMALIGTFWAMNYPVRGTTVTLLFGEEMLSGSSGCNSYEASYTVTPAEGASADISVGPIDSTNQACTQEVMAQERGYLEIVTSAKSVTIDGETLILESANGTLTFNVAQTTE
;
A
#
# COMPACT_ATOMS: atom_id res chain seq x y z
N MET A 1 22.16 73.48 -27.48
CA MET A 1 22.53 73.97 -26.12
C MET A 1 22.40 72.76 -25.19
N ARG A 2 23.52 72.14 -24.77
CA ARG A 2 24.06 72.13 -23.38
C ARG A 2 23.06 71.52 -22.37
N GLN A 3 23.29 70.46 -21.59
CA GLN A 3 24.42 69.60 -21.18
C GLN A 3 23.80 68.25 -20.71
N ALA A 4 24.36 67.06 -20.94
CA ALA A 4 25.47 66.42 -20.21
C ALA A 4 25.40 66.54 -18.66
N ARG A 5 24.95 65.47 -17.99
CA ARG A 5 25.46 65.07 -16.67
C ARG A 5 25.78 63.58 -16.69
N LEU A 6 26.92 63.28 -16.09
CA LEU A 6 27.76 62.09 -16.18
C LEU A 6 28.16 61.78 -14.71
N ILE A 7 28.34 60.48 -14.38
CA ILE A 7 29.20 59.90 -13.30
C ILE A 7 28.55 59.76 -11.88
N PRO A 8 28.92 58.78 -11.00
CA PRO A 8 29.75 57.54 -11.12
C PRO A 8 29.02 56.23 -10.68
N ILE A 9 29.29 55.04 -11.24
CA ILE A 9 30.26 53.98 -10.84
C ILE A 9 30.55 53.88 -9.32
N THR A 10 30.03 52.84 -8.65
CA THR A 10 30.69 52.26 -7.46
C THR A 10 30.64 50.74 -7.54
N LEU A 11 31.84 50.17 -7.52
CA LEU A 11 32.18 48.75 -7.43
C LEU A 11 31.35 48.03 -6.36
N ILE A 12 30.77 46.88 -6.69
CA ILE A 12 30.57 45.82 -5.69
C ILE A 12 31.67 44.79 -5.92
N VAL A 13 32.56 44.76 -4.94
CA VAL A 13 33.77 43.96 -4.84
C VAL A 13 33.41 42.49 -4.74
N VAL A 14 34.03 41.70 -5.61
CA VAL A 14 34.15 40.24 -5.51
C VAL A 14 34.98 39.93 -4.27
N ALA A 15 34.41 39.23 -3.29
CA ALA A 15 35.15 38.65 -2.18
C ALA A 15 35.22 37.12 -2.36
N PHE A 16 36.30 36.68 -3.03
CA PHE A 16 36.81 35.33 -2.91
C PHE A 16 37.36 35.14 -1.49
N LEU A 17 36.84 34.17 -0.74
CA LEU A 17 37.52 33.66 0.44
C LEU A 17 38.14 32.30 0.08
N SER A 18 39.40 32.35 -0.36
CA SER A 18 40.30 31.21 -0.42
C SER A 18 40.87 30.95 0.98
N ILE A 19 40.56 29.81 1.59
CA ILE A 19 41.36 29.26 2.69
C ILE A 19 42.30 28.22 2.07
N LEU A 20 43.56 28.62 1.89
CA LEU A 20 44.69 27.73 1.73
C LEU A 20 45.22 27.42 3.13
N ILE A 21 45.14 26.16 3.56
CA ILE A 21 46.10 25.62 4.53
C ILE A 21 47.01 24.68 3.75
N THR A 22 48.24 25.14 3.58
CA THR A 22 49.35 24.41 2.99
C THR A 22 49.83 23.35 3.97
N GLY A 23 49.77 22.09 3.55
CA GLY A 23 50.90 21.17 3.46
C GLY A 23 51.66 20.79 4.73
N CYS A 24 51.55 19.50 5.09
CA CYS A 24 52.72 18.71 5.44
C CYS A 24 52.62 17.33 4.74
N SER A 25 53.45 17.15 3.72
CA SER A 25 53.92 15.86 3.18
C SER A 25 55.02 15.36 4.15
N ALA A 26 55.38 14.10 4.31
CA ALA A 26 55.06 12.80 3.73
C ALA A 26 55.47 11.75 4.79
N ASP A 27 55.00 10.50 4.68
CA ASP A 27 55.92 9.36 4.75
C ASP A 27 55.26 8.08 4.23
N GLU A 28 56.04 7.33 3.47
CA GLU A 28 55.77 5.99 2.99
C GLU A 28 55.52 5.01 4.15
N SER A 29 54.55 4.11 3.97
CA SER A 29 54.81 2.68 4.18
C SER A 29 53.62 1.84 3.70
N ALA A 30 53.88 1.10 2.63
CA ALA A 30 53.11 -0.09 2.32
C ALA A 30 53.19 -1.05 3.53
N SER A 31 52.04 -1.41 4.10
CA SER A 31 51.95 -2.55 4.99
C SER A 31 50.91 -3.52 4.45
N THR A 32 51.44 -4.52 3.78
CA THR A 32 50.81 -5.77 3.36
C THR A 32 50.03 -6.38 4.53
N ALA A 33 48.70 -6.33 4.47
CA ALA A 33 47.86 -7.10 5.37
C ALA A 33 47.82 -8.55 4.86
N THR A 34 48.75 -9.35 5.34
CA THR A 34 48.82 -10.80 5.17
C THR A 34 47.51 -11.45 5.60
N ALA A 35 46.86 -12.14 4.66
CA ALA A 35 45.80 -13.09 4.91
C ALA A 35 46.25 -14.10 5.98
N ARG A 36 45.49 -14.17 7.08
CA ARG A 36 45.67 -15.18 8.12
C ARG A 36 44.96 -16.47 7.67
N PRO A 37 45.68 -17.60 7.52
CA PRO A 37 45.07 -18.84 7.05
C PRO A 37 44.17 -19.47 8.13
N LEU A 38 43.04 -20.00 7.66
CA LEU A 38 42.20 -20.96 8.36
C LEU A 38 43.04 -22.21 8.66
N PRO A 39 43.02 -22.78 9.87
CA PRO A 39 43.48 -24.14 10.04
C PRO A 39 42.42 -25.08 9.48
N GLU A 40 42.83 -25.84 8.46
CA GLU A 40 42.19 -27.10 8.07
C GLU A 40 42.20 -28.03 9.29
N GLU A 41 41.02 -28.45 9.75
CA GLU A 41 40.88 -29.63 10.57
C GLU A 41 40.16 -30.69 9.76
N THR A 42 40.88 -31.79 9.62
CA THR A 42 40.67 -32.93 8.77
C THR A 42 39.40 -33.69 9.09
N ALA A 43 38.69 -34.11 8.04
CA ALA A 43 37.70 -35.16 8.12
C ALA A 43 38.34 -36.45 8.64
N SER A 44 37.78 -37.02 9.71
CA SER A 44 38.04 -38.39 10.10
C SER A 44 36.72 -39.12 10.31
N LEU A 45 36.56 -40.20 9.54
CA LEU A 45 35.47 -41.16 9.65
C LEU A 45 35.46 -41.77 11.05
N MET A 46 34.35 -41.65 11.76
CA MET A 46 33.93 -42.63 12.75
C MET A 46 32.47 -43.01 12.48
N THR A 47 32.27 -44.33 12.56
CA THR A 47 31.11 -45.14 12.20
C THR A 47 29.84 -44.82 13.00
N PRO A 48 28.64 -45.16 12.49
CA PRO A 48 27.40 -45.02 13.24
C PRO A 48 27.31 -46.13 14.28
N GLU A 49 27.47 -45.79 15.56
CA GLU A 49 27.26 -46.73 16.66
C GLU A 49 25.91 -46.48 17.32
N SER A 50 25.00 -47.42 17.07
CA SER A 50 23.97 -47.91 18.00
C SER A 50 22.91 -46.91 18.52
N ALA A 51 21.81 -46.82 17.76
CA ALA A 51 20.51 -46.48 18.31
C ALA A 51 20.08 -47.53 19.35
N PRO A 52 19.61 -47.16 20.54
CA PRO A 52 18.95 -48.12 21.42
C PRO A 52 17.58 -48.51 20.84
N THR A 53 17.49 -49.75 20.40
CA THR A 53 16.25 -50.52 20.26
C THR A 53 15.52 -50.56 21.59
N MET A 54 14.43 -49.80 21.71
CA MET A 54 13.44 -50.01 22.78
C MET A 54 12.36 -50.93 22.24
N ALA A 55 12.32 -52.12 22.82
CA ALA A 55 11.44 -53.22 22.49
C ALA A 55 9.96 -52.89 22.74
N LEU A 56 9.13 -53.37 21.83
CA LEU A 56 7.72 -53.66 22.04
C LEU A 56 7.60 -54.96 22.83
N GLU A 57 6.83 -54.92 23.93
CA GLU A 57 6.10 -55.99 24.64
C GLU A 57 5.61 -55.31 25.94
N GLY A 58 4.33 -55.06 26.23
CA GLY A 58 3.09 -55.67 25.77
C GLY A 58 2.46 -56.43 26.94
N GLU A 59 1.83 -55.73 27.90
CA GLU A 59 0.80 -56.27 28.83
C GLU A 59 -0.12 -55.08 29.18
N GLY A 60 -1.40 -55.08 28.80
CA GLY A 60 -2.40 -55.93 29.45
C GLY A 60 -3.17 -55.06 30.46
N GLY A 61 -3.99 -54.13 29.97
CA GLY A 61 -4.76 -53.20 30.79
C GLY A 61 -6.11 -52.92 30.13
N GLU A 62 -7.07 -53.77 30.49
CA GLU A 62 -8.51 -53.57 30.50
C GLU A 62 -9.08 -52.52 29.53
N LEU A 63 -9.68 -53.01 28.45
CA LEU A 63 -10.59 -52.26 27.60
C LEU A 63 -11.82 -51.88 28.42
N THR A 64 -11.74 -50.83 29.23
CA THR A 64 -12.92 -50.14 29.73
C THR A 64 -13.57 -49.49 28.52
N THR A 65 -14.62 -50.13 28.04
CA THR A 65 -15.60 -49.62 27.09
C THR A 65 -15.77 -48.11 27.26
N PRO A 66 -15.68 -47.30 26.19
CA PRO A 66 -16.12 -45.91 26.28
C PRO A 66 -17.59 -45.94 26.71
N ALA A 67 -17.94 -45.12 27.71
CA ALA A 67 -19.31 -44.92 28.12
C ALA A 67 -20.14 -44.55 26.88
N VAL A 68 -21.06 -45.45 26.51
CA VAL A 68 -22.03 -45.21 25.46
C VAL A 68 -23.18 -44.49 26.14
N ASP A 69 -23.33 -43.19 25.88
CA ASP A 69 -24.57 -42.50 26.17
C ASP A 69 -25.67 -43.10 25.26
N GLU A 70 -26.89 -43.28 25.80
CA GLU A 70 -28.04 -43.88 25.11
C GLU A 70 -28.59 -43.08 23.91
N ASP A 71 -27.82 -42.12 23.38
CA ASP A 71 -28.19 -41.28 22.23
C ASP A 71 -27.12 -41.23 21.14
N GLY A 72 -26.31 -42.29 20.98
CA GLY A 72 -25.70 -42.66 19.69
C GLY A 72 -24.93 -41.59 18.88
N ALA A 73 -24.50 -40.50 19.49
CA ALA A 73 -23.76 -39.43 18.83
C ALA A 73 -22.32 -39.45 19.34
N THR A 74 -21.38 -39.80 18.46
CA THR A 74 -19.98 -39.45 18.66
C THR A 74 -19.92 -37.93 18.75
N ARG A 75 -19.71 -37.38 19.94
CA ARG A 75 -19.43 -35.96 20.10
C ARG A 75 -18.05 -35.72 19.49
N SER A 76 -18.03 -35.40 18.19
CA SER A 76 -16.84 -34.92 17.50
C SER A 76 -16.41 -33.64 18.20
N PRO A 77 -15.23 -33.56 18.84
CA PRO A 77 -14.73 -32.30 19.35
C PRO A 77 -14.10 -31.57 18.16
N ASP A 78 -14.93 -31.10 17.22
CA ASP A 78 -14.44 -30.23 16.17
C ASP A 78 -15.53 -29.27 15.72
N THR A 79 -15.50 -28.10 16.34
CA THR A 79 -15.78 -26.85 15.65
C THR A 79 -14.84 -25.81 16.24
N SER A 80 -13.53 -25.96 16.02
CA SER A 80 -12.60 -24.86 16.27
C SER A 80 -12.84 -23.81 15.18
N GLY A 81 -13.84 -22.95 15.41
CA GLY A 81 -14.16 -21.80 14.55
C GLY A 81 -13.21 -20.63 14.75
N LEU A 82 -12.03 -20.89 15.32
CA LEU A 82 -10.97 -19.92 15.47
C LEU A 82 -10.35 -19.67 14.09
N THR A 83 -10.30 -18.42 13.64
CA THR A 83 -9.77 -18.09 12.31
C THR A 83 -8.97 -16.80 12.39
N ALA A 84 -7.67 -16.89 12.11
CA ALA A 84 -6.75 -15.77 12.03
C ALA A 84 -6.91 -15.06 10.69
N VAL A 85 -6.99 -13.73 10.74
CA VAL A 85 -7.09 -12.88 9.55
C VAL A 85 -6.12 -11.73 9.71
N ILE A 86 -5.27 -11.53 8.69
CA ILE A 86 -4.38 -10.37 8.58
C ILE A 86 -4.97 -9.38 7.59
N VAL A 87 -5.11 -8.14 8.04
CA VAL A 87 -5.50 -6.99 7.20
C VAL A 87 -4.32 -6.03 7.16
N SER A 88 -3.80 -5.80 5.96
CA SER A 88 -2.71 -4.84 5.68
C SER A 88 -2.72 -4.51 4.19
N GLY A 89 -1.95 -3.50 3.76
CA GLY A 89 -1.58 -3.34 2.35
C GLY A 89 -0.63 -4.46 1.88
N ASP A 90 -0.31 -4.46 0.59
CA ASP A 90 0.60 -5.45 -0.02
C ASP A 90 2.02 -4.91 -0.26
N VAL A 91 2.18 -3.59 -0.37
CA VAL A 91 3.46 -2.92 -0.64
C VAL A 91 3.68 -1.80 0.38
N ALA A 92 4.91 -1.68 0.90
CA ALA A 92 5.33 -0.59 1.77
C ALA A 92 6.77 -0.13 1.49
N GLY A 93 7.13 1.02 2.06
CA GLY A 93 8.42 1.65 1.82
C GLY A 93 9.41 1.31 2.92
N ALA A 94 10.66 1.03 2.54
CA ALA A 94 11.72 0.73 3.51
C ALA A 94 11.85 1.83 4.59
N GLY A 95 11.74 1.46 5.86
CA GLY A 95 11.86 2.38 7.01
C GLY A 95 10.61 3.23 7.28
N LYS A 96 9.48 2.98 6.62
CA LYS A 96 8.19 3.60 6.96
C LYS A 96 7.37 2.71 7.86
N PRO A 97 6.64 3.28 8.85
CA PRO A 97 5.72 2.51 9.65
C PRO A 97 4.61 1.96 8.75
N PHE A 98 4.31 0.67 8.93
CA PHE A 98 3.31 -0.07 8.20
C PHE A 98 2.45 -0.86 9.19
N THR A 99 1.14 -0.71 9.07
CA THR A 99 0.17 -1.25 10.03
C THR A 99 -0.32 -2.62 9.61
N PHE A 100 -0.39 -3.52 10.58
CA PHE A 100 -0.99 -4.84 10.47
C PHE A 100 -2.11 -4.98 11.48
N ASP A 101 -3.28 -5.39 11.01
CA ASP A 101 -4.50 -5.46 11.81
C ASP A 101 -5.04 -6.91 11.82
N GLY A 102 -5.19 -7.46 13.03
CA GLY A 102 -5.71 -8.79 13.30
C GLY A 102 -7.15 -8.79 13.82
N THR A 103 -7.79 -7.62 13.95
CA THR A 103 -9.12 -7.46 14.57
C THR A 103 -10.25 -8.17 13.80
N GLN A 104 -10.03 -8.53 12.54
CA GLN A 104 -10.97 -9.34 11.75
C GLN A 104 -10.85 -10.85 12.01
N SER A 105 -9.92 -11.27 12.88
CA SER A 105 -9.84 -12.66 13.34
C SER A 105 -11.11 -13.03 14.11
N GLN A 106 -11.62 -14.23 13.88
CA GLN A 106 -12.87 -14.70 14.45
C GLN A 106 -12.60 -15.72 15.56
N ALA A 107 -13.23 -15.48 16.71
CA ALA A 107 -13.28 -16.46 17.78
C ALA A 107 -14.27 -17.57 17.43
N GLY A 108 -13.97 -18.80 17.85
CA GLY A 108 -14.93 -19.90 17.84
C GLY A 108 -15.91 -19.80 19.01
N ALA A 109 -16.18 -20.92 19.67
CA ALA A 109 -16.97 -20.94 20.90
C ALA A 109 -16.24 -20.31 22.11
N VAL A 110 -14.91 -20.15 22.01
CA VAL A 110 -14.00 -19.68 23.06
C VAL A 110 -13.35 -18.38 22.60
N PRO A 111 -13.26 -17.34 23.45
CA PRO A 111 -12.70 -16.05 23.05
C PRO A 111 -11.19 -16.12 22.80
N ILE A 112 -10.73 -15.32 21.83
CA ILE A 112 -9.30 -15.11 21.55
C ILE A 112 -8.70 -14.30 22.70
N VAL A 113 -7.53 -14.71 23.18
CA VAL A 113 -6.81 -14.04 24.28
C VAL A 113 -5.41 -13.57 23.91
N ASP A 114 -4.81 -14.08 22.83
CA ASP A 114 -3.49 -13.65 22.40
C ASP A 114 -3.39 -13.46 20.88
N TYR A 115 -2.54 -12.52 20.48
CA TYR A 115 -2.24 -12.15 19.09
C TYR A 115 -0.73 -11.93 19.00
N VAL A 116 -0.04 -12.87 18.36
CA VAL A 116 1.42 -12.87 18.20
C VAL A 116 1.76 -12.71 16.72
N TRP A 117 2.54 -11.68 16.41
CA TRP A 117 2.96 -11.35 15.06
C TRP A 117 4.43 -11.68 14.87
N SER A 118 4.76 -12.40 13.80
CA SER A 118 6.13 -12.55 13.30
C SER A 118 6.25 -11.77 12.00
N MET A 119 7.14 -10.78 11.96
CA MET A 119 7.24 -9.87 10.82
C MET A 119 8.03 -10.45 9.64
N GLY A 120 8.72 -11.58 9.84
CA GLY A 120 9.55 -12.20 8.81
C GLY A 120 10.98 -11.66 8.72
N ASP A 121 11.30 -10.58 9.43
CA ASP A 121 12.66 -10.02 9.59
C ASP A 121 13.32 -10.40 10.92
N GLY A 122 12.68 -11.29 11.69
CA GLY A 122 13.09 -11.70 13.04
C GLY A 122 12.42 -10.92 14.17
N THR A 123 11.63 -9.88 13.85
CA THR A 123 10.85 -9.13 14.85
C THR A 123 9.57 -9.86 15.23
N THR A 124 9.26 -9.88 16.52
CA THR A 124 7.98 -10.38 17.06
C THR A 124 7.25 -9.26 17.80
N LEU A 125 5.96 -9.11 17.51
CA LEU A 125 5.09 -8.08 18.10
C LEU A 125 3.83 -8.72 18.69
N PHE A 126 3.15 -7.98 19.57
CA PHE A 126 1.99 -8.47 20.31
C PHE A 126 0.84 -7.45 20.26
N GLY A 127 -0.38 -7.95 20.13
CA GLY A 127 -1.60 -7.14 20.21
C GLY A 127 -2.49 -7.27 18.97
N LEU A 128 -3.69 -6.70 19.08
CA LEU A 128 -4.74 -6.77 18.04
C LEU A 128 -4.31 -6.13 16.72
N ALA A 129 -3.54 -5.04 16.80
CA ALA A 129 -2.95 -4.37 15.66
C ALA A 129 -1.56 -3.87 16.05
N VAL A 130 -0.63 -3.90 15.11
CA VAL A 130 0.78 -3.54 15.33
C VAL A 130 1.29 -2.66 14.20
N GLU A 131 2.26 -1.79 14.51
CA GLU A 131 3.00 -1.03 13.52
C GLU A 131 4.44 -1.53 13.46
N HIS A 132 4.96 -1.74 12.25
CA HIS A 132 6.35 -2.15 12.02
C HIS A 132 6.96 -1.43 10.84
N ALA A 133 8.28 -1.25 10.85
CA ALA A 133 9.02 -0.64 9.75
C ALA A 133 10.16 -1.56 9.31
N PHE A 134 10.07 -2.08 8.09
CA PHE A 134 11.10 -2.91 7.48
C PHE A 134 12.21 -2.06 6.91
N ASN A 135 13.46 -2.21 7.36
CA ASN A 135 14.55 -1.31 6.96
C ASN A 135 15.14 -1.63 5.59
N GLU A 136 15.01 -2.87 5.13
CA GLU A 136 15.60 -3.34 3.87
C GLU A 136 14.50 -3.71 2.87
N PRO A 137 14.62 -3.33 1.59
CA PRO A 137 13.74 -3.81 0.53
C PRO A 137 13.78 -5.33 0.39
N GLY A 138 12.63 -5.93 0.08
CA GLY A 138 12.48 -7.37 -0.09
C GLY A 138 11.05 -7.84 0.18
N PHE A 139 10.83 -9.15 0.05
CA PHE A 139 9.55 -9.77 0.39
C PHE A 139 9.61 -10.35 1.80
N TYR A 140 8.64 -9.97 2.63
CA TYR A 140 8.53 -10.43 4.01
C TYR A 140 7.24 -11.21 4.20
N THR A 141 7.34 -12.42 4.75
CA THR A 141 6.15 -13.20 5.14
C THR A 141 5.78 -12.86 6.58
N VAL A 142 4.74 -12.05 6.73
CA VAL A 142 4.17 -11.67 8.02
C VAL A 142 3.20 -12.76 8.44
N THR A 143 3.36 -13.26 9.66
CA THR A 143 2.55 -14.34 10.22
C THR A 143 1.86 -13.85 11.48
N LEU A 144 0.55 -14.05 11.57
CA LEU A 144 -0.24 -13.85 12.78
C LEU A 144 -0.61 -15.21 13.35
N ILE A 145 -0.30 -15.43 14.62
CA ILE A 145 -0.77 -16.57 15.40
C ILE A 145 -1.70 -16.02 16.47
N ILE A 146 -2.94 -16.51 16.49
CA ILE A 146 -3.90 -16.21 17.55
C ILE A 146 -4.09 -17.42 18.45
N SER A 147 -4.39 -17.21 19.73
CA SER A 147 -4.77 -18.30 20.64
C SER A 147 -5.99 -17.95 21.48
N ASP A 148 -6.84 -18.95 21.76
CA ASP A 148 -7.99 -18.82 22.66
C ASP A 148 -7.67 -19.26 24.11
N GLU A 149 -8.63 -19.09 25.03
CA GLU A 149 -8.47 -19.45 26.45
C GLU A 149 -8.18 -20.94 26.71
N ASP A 150 -8.58 -21.82 25.78
CA ASP A 150 -8.35 -23.26 25.86
C ASP A 150 -6.98 -23.66 25.27
N GLY A 151 -6.22 -22.69 24.77
CA GLY A 151 -4.91 -22.89 24.16
C GLY A 151 -4.95 -23.37 22.72
N GLN A 152 -6.12 -23.34 22.06
CA GLN A 152 -6.21 -23.60 20.63
C GLN A 152 -5.62 -22.42 19.87
N THR A 153 -4.97 -22.71 18.73
CA THR A 153 -4.31 -21.69 17.91
C THR A 153 -4.74 -21.79 16.47
N ASP A 154 -4.82 -20.64 15.80
CA ASP A 154 -4.89 -20.57 14.34
C ASP A 154 -3.82 -19.62 13.80
N THR A 155 -3.43 -19.81 12.55
CA THR A 155 -2.33 -19.06 11.94
C THR A 155 -2.70 -18.54 10.56
N SER A 156 -2.41 -17.26 10.32
CA SER A 156 -2.53 -16.61 9.02
C SER A 156 -1.17 -16.07 8.58
N ALA A 157 -0.91 -16.10 7.28
CA ALA A 157 0.33 -15.58 6.70
C ALA A 157 0.03 -14.71 5.49
N LYS A 158 0.74 -13.59 5.38
CA LYS A 158 0.64 -12.65 4.26
C LYS A 158 2.03 -12.21 3.83
N VAL A 159 2.27 -12.18 2.52
CA VAL A 159 3.51 -11.63 1.96
C VAL A 159 3.33 -10.14 1.73
N VAL A 160 4.29 -9.35 2.18
CA VAL A 160 4.39 -7.91 1.93
C VAL A 160 5.67 -7.64 1.16
N GLU A 161 5.57 -6.83 0.12
CA GLU A 161 6.71 -6.32 -0.63
C GLU A 161 7.18 -4.99 -0.03
N ILE A 162 8.46 -4.91 0.31
CA ILE A 162 9.11 -3.69 0.76
C ILE A 162 10.00 -3.20 -0.36
N VAL A 163 9.73 -1.99 -0.82
CA VAL A 163 10.50 -1.37 -1.89
C VAL A 163 11.35 -0.22 -1.34
N PRO A 164 12.43 0.18 -2.03
CA PRO A 164 13.17 1.38 -1.67
C PRO A 164 12.24 2.61 -1.58
N LEU A 165 12.46 3.52 -0.63
CA LEU A 165 11.60 4.72 -0.51
C LEU A 165 11.61 5.62 -1.74
N GLU A 166 12.70 5.59 -2.49
CA GLU A 166 12.80 6.30 -3.77
C GLU A 166 11.88 5.73 -4.85
N ASP A 167 11.50 4.45 -4.74
CA ASP A 167 10.60 3.77 -5.69
C ASP A 167 9.12 3.95 -5.34
N LEU A 168 8.82 4.22 -4.06
CA LEU A 168 7.50 4.72 -3.65
C LEU A 168 7.28 6.21 -3.95
N SER A 169 8.34 6.92 -4.35
CA SER A 169 8.16 8.28 -4.84
C SER A 169 7.51 8.16 -6.23
N PRO A 170 6.41 8.87 -6.50
CA PRO A 170 5.88 8.90 -7.86
C PRO A 170 7.01 9.32 -8.81
N PRO A 171 7.09 8.74 -10.02
CA PRO A 171 8.19 9.02 -10.94
C PRO A 171 8.36 10.54 -11.06
N THR A 172 9.55 11.03 -10.70
CA THR A 172 9.88 12.46 -10.81
C THR A 172 10.02 12.89 -12.28
N VAL A 173 9.93 11.92 -13.20
CA VAL A 173 9.52 12.18 -14.57
C VAL A 173 8.00 12.27 -14.54
N ALA A 174 7.49 13.49 -14.35
CA ALA A 174 6.12 13.81 -14.75
C ALA A 174 5.92 13.19 -16.15
N PRO A 175 4.77 12.56 -16.45
CA PRO A 175 4.46 12.30 -17.85
C PRO A 175 4.64 13.65 -18.55
N ASP A 176 5.54 13.73 -19.53
CA ASP A 176 5.75 14.96 -20.32
C ASP A 176 4.45 15.43 -21.02
N ASP A 177 3.36 14.66 -20.86
CA ASP A 177 1.98 15.01 -21.17
C ASP A 177 0.98 14.43 -20.12
N PRO A 178 0.47 15.21 -19.15
CA PRO A 178 -0.63 14.81 -18.27
C PRO A 178 -1.94 14.42 -19.00
N ALA A 179 -2.11 14.73 -20.28
CA ALA A 179 -3.24 14.20 -21.06
C ALA A 179 -3.15 12.67 -21.22
N MET A 180 -1.94 12.11 -21.30
CA MET A 180 -1.73 10.65 -21.39
C MET A 180 -1.97 9.92 -20.06
N ALA A 181 -1.90 10.63 -18.92
CA ALA A 181 -2.14 10.04 -17.60
C ALA A 181 -3.62 9.83 -17.28
N LEU A 182 -4.51 10.54 -17.98
CA LEU A 182 -5.96 10.44 -17.80
C LEU A 182 -6.55 9.32 -18.66
N ILE A 183 -6.05 9.10 -19.87
CA ILE A 183 -6.60 8.11 -20.80
C ILE A 183 -6.59 6.71 -20.18
N GLY A 184 -7.75 6.05 -20.18
CA GLY A 184 -7.97 4.72 -19.62
C GLY A 184 -8.31 4.70 -18.13
N THR A 185 -8.34 5.85 -17.44
CA THR A 185 -8.59 5.91 -15.99
C THR A 185 -10.08 5.95 -15.65
N PHE A 186 -10.46 5.23 -14.59
CA PHE A 186 -11.84 5.07 -14.13
C PHE A 186 -12.00 5.47 -12.65
N TRP A 187 -12.92 6.38 -12.39
CA TRP A 187 -13.04 7.08 -11.11
C TRP A 187 -14.46 7.01 -10.58
N ALA A 188 -14.60 6.91 -9.26
CA ALA A 188 -15.87 6.95 -8.55
C ALA A 188 -15.94 8.16 -7.63
N MET A 189 -17.05 8.90 -7.66
CA MET A 189 -17.23 10.09 -6.83
C MET A 189 -17.23 9.70 -5.33
N ASN A 190 -16.61 10.51 -4.48
CA ASN A 190 -16.43 10.15 -3.06
C ASN A 190 -17.74 10.19 -2.26
N TYR A 191 -18.66 11.09 -2.61
CA TYR A 191 -19.89 11.35 -1.83
C TYR A 191 -21.15 11.38 -2.71
N PRO A 192 -21.52 10.27 -3.36
CA PRO A 192 -22.77 10.20 -4.09
C PRO A 192 -23.97 10.06 -3.14
N VAL A 193 -25.15 10.44 -3.61
CA VAL A 193 -26.45 10.15 -3.00
C VAL A 193 -26.56 8.65 -2.80
N ARG A 194 -27.03 8.25 -1.61
CA ARG A 194 -27.08 6.85 -1.20
C ARG A 194 -27.84 6.00 -2.21
N GLY A 195 -27.24 4.87 -2.59
CA GLY A 195 -27.83 3.93 -3.56
C GLY A 195 -27.60 4.33 -5.02
N THR A 196 -26.75 5.33 -5.27
CA THR A 196 -26.29 5.69 -6.62
C THR A 196 -24.80 5.46 -6.76
N THR A 197 -24.38 5.24 -8.00
CA THR A 197 -22.97 5.14 -8.37
C THR A 197 -22.69 6.21 -9.41
N VAL A 198 -21.83 7.17 -9.05
CA VAL A 198 -21.39 8.25 -9.94
C VAL A 198 -19.96 7.97 -10.36
N THR A 199 -19.73 7.90 -11.67
CA THR A 199 -18.45 7.48 -12.24
C THR A 199 -18.01 8.41 -13.34
N LEU A 200 -16.69 8.47 -13.53
CA LEU A 200 -16.03 9.20 -14.59
C LEU A 200 -14.93 8.32 -15.19
N LEU A 201 -15.05 8.01 -16.47
CA LEU A 201 -14.06 7.30 -17.28
C LEU A 201 -13.48 8.28 -18.29
N PHE A 202 -12.16 8.38 -18.36
CA PHE A 202 -11.46 9.08 -19.42
C PHE A 202 -11.06 8.08 -20.50
N GLY A 203 -11.72 8.11 -21.66
CA GLY A 203 -11.30 7.37 -22.85
C GLY A 203 -10.28 8.15 -23.68
N GLU A 204 -9.89 7.64 -24.84
CA GLU A 204 -8.91 8.30 -25.73
C GLU A 204 -9.41 9.66 -26.25
N GLU A 205 -10.71 9.79 -26.56
CA GLU A 205 -11.29 11.01 -27.15
C GLU A 205 -12.52 11.53 -26.40
N MET A 206 -13.13 10.67 -25.56
CA MET A 206 -14.37 10.97 -24.85
C MET A 206 -14.23 10.62 -23.38
N LEU A 207 -14.86 11.44 -22.54
CA LEU A 207 -15.19 11.07 -21.19
C LEU A 207 -16.59 10.47 -21.15
N SER A 208 -16.80 9.51 -20.26
CA SER A 208 -18.09 8.82 -20.10
C SER A 208 -18.31 8.42 -18.65
N GLY A 209 -19.53 8.03 -18.30
CA GLY A 209 -19.80 7.52 -16.96
C GLY A 209 -21.28 7.51 -16.60
N SER A 210 -21.53 7.40 -15.30
CA SER A 210 -22.86 7.49 -14.69
C SER A 210 -22.93 8.73 -13.81
N SER A 211 -24.00 9.52 -13.92
CA SER A 211 -24.32 10.63 -13.01
C SER A 211 -25.16 10.18 -11.80
N GLY A 212 -25.36 8.87 -11.66
CA GLY A 212 -26.19 8.22 -10.65
C GLY A 212 -27.59 7.85 -11.14
N CYS A 213 -28.18 8.64 -12.06
CA CYS A 213 -29.44 8.31 -12.73
C CYS A 213 -29.25 7.94 -14.20
N ASN A 214 -28.42 8.72 -14.89
CA ASN A 214 -28.23 8.61 -16.33
C ASN A 214 -26.79 8.30 -16.65
N SER A 215 -26.58 7.57 -17.74
CA SER A 215 -25.28 7.52 -18.39
C SER A 215 -25.07 8.78 -19.20
N TYR A 216 -23.82 9.24 -19.26
CA TYR A 216 -23.44 10.43 -20.00
C TYR A 216 -22.11 10.22 -20.74
N GLU A 217 -21.90 10.99 -21.80
CA GLU A 217 -20.68 11.04 -22.59
C GLU A 217 -20.40 12.48 -23.04
N ALA A 218 -19.13 12.83 -23.22
CA ALA A 218 -18.73 14.11 -23.82
C ALA A 218 -17.34 14.01 -24.43
N SER A 219 -17.06 14.84 -25.43
CA SER A 219 -15.68 15.07 -25.84
C SER A 219 -14.94 15.87 -24.77
N TYR A 220 -13.63 15.73 -24.74
CA TYR A 220 -12.80 16.55 -23.87
C TYR A 220 -11.45 16.83 -24.51
N THR A 221 -10.80 17.88 -24.03
CA THR A 221 -9.42 18.20 -24.37
C THR A 221 -8.67 18.48 -23.08
N VAL A 222 -7.40 18.09 -23.03
CA VAL A 222 -6.52 18.32 -21.89
C VAL A 222 -5.28 19.02 -22.41
N THR A 223 -4.88 20.09 -21.73
CA THR A 223 -3.62 20.78 -21.98
C THR A 223 -2.77 20.69 -20.72
N PRO A 224 -1.50 20.27 -20.83
CA PRO A 224 -0.60 20.22 -19.69
C PRO A 224 -0.48 21.55 -18.95
N ALA A 225 -0.58 21.49 -17.62
CA ALA A 225 -0.24 22.60 -16.73
C ALA A 225 0.97 22.21 -15.86
N GLU A 226 1.44 23.12 -15.01
CA GLU A 226 2.59 22.84 -14.15
C GLU A 226 2.25 21.75 -13.10
N GLY A 227 3.12 20.74 -12.96
CA GLY A 227 2.99 19.70 -11.93
C GLY A 227 2.02 18.57 -12.31
N ALA A 228 1.24 18.08 -11.34
CA ALA A 228 0.27 16.99 -11.52
C ALA A 228 -1.13 17.47 -11.98
N SER A 229 -1.21 18.74 -12.38
CA SER A 229 -2.44 19.38 -12.84
C SER A 229 -2.45 19.53 -14.36
N ALA A 230 -3.64 19.54 -14.94
CA ALA A 230 -3.84 19.86 -16.34
C ALA A 230 -5.08 20.74 -16.52
N ASP A 231 -5.05 21.62 -17.51
CA ASP A 231 -6.22 22.36 -17.94
C ASP A 231 -7.13 21.40 -18.73
N ILE A 232 -8.41 21.32 -18.36
CA ILE A 232 -9.41 20.50 -19.05
C ILE A 232 -10.49 21.40 -19.65
N SER A 233 -10.93 21.05 -20.85
CA SER A 233 -12.13 21.62 -21.46
C SER A 233 -13.03 20.49 -21.91
N VAL A 234 -14.22 20.42 -21.32
CA VAL A 234 -15.24 19.42 -21.64
C VAL A 234 -16.22 20.01 -22.64
N GLY A 235 -16.54 19.24 -23.68
CA GLY A 235 -17.54 19.59 -24.67
C GLY A 235 -18.98 19.49 -24.12
N PRO A 236 -19.99 19.71 -24.96
CA PRO A 236 -21.37 19.44 -24.59
C PRO A 236 -21.54 17.99 -24.12
N ILE A 237 -22.24 17.81 -23.02
CA ILE A 237 -22.55 16.48 -22.49
C ILE A 237 -23.84 15.95 -23.13
N ASP A 238 -23.75 14.76 -23.70
CA ASP A 238 -24.90 13.94 -24.08
C ASP A 238 -25.23 13.02 -22.90
N SER A 239 -26.45 13.15 -22.37
CA SER A 239 -26.94 12.31 -21.27
C SER A 239 -28.21 11.57 -21.68
N THR A 240 -28.40 10.38 -21.13
CA THR A 240 -29.70 9.70 -21.20
C THR A 240 -30.75 10.47 -20.39
N ASN A 241 -32.04 10.24 -20.66
CA ASN A 241 -33.14 10.97 -20.01
C ASN A 241 -34.07 10.02 -19.26
N GLN A 242 -33.50 9.28 -18.32
CA GLN A 242 -34.21 8.46 -17.34
C GLN A 242 -34.71 9.34 -16.19
N ALA A 243 -35.86 8.96 -15.63
CA ALA A 243 -36.43 9.63 -14.47
C ALA A 243 -36.06 8.88 -13.20
N CYS A 244 -35.44 9.57 -12.25
CA CYS A 244 -35.12 9.08 -10.92
C CYS A 244 -35.79 9.92 -9.83
N THR A 245 -35.50 9.63 -8.56
CA THR A 245 -35.95 10.46 -7.45
C THR A 245 -35.39 11.88 -7.56
N GLN A 246 -36.09 12.85 -6.98
CA GLN A 246 -35.71 14.27 -7.07
C GLN A 246 -34.29 14.53 -6.54
N GLU A 247 -33.88 13.81 -5.50
CA GLU A 247 -32.54 13.92 -4.91
C GLU A 247 -31.44 13.46 -5.89
N VAL A 248 -31.65 12.32 -6.57
CA VAL A 248 -30.71 11.81 -7.57
C VAL A 248 -30.67 12.70 -8.82
N MET A 249 -31.82 13.21 -9.27
CA MET A 249 -31.86 14.17 -10.38
C MET A 249 -31.19 15.51 -10.02
N ALA A 250 -31.21 15.92 -8.75
CA ALA A 250 -30.48 17.10 -8.28
C ALA A 250 -28.97 16.86 -8.28
N GLN A 251 -28.52 15.67 -7.84
CA GLN A 251 -27.13 15.24 -7.97
C GLN A 251 -26.68 15.25 -9.43
N GLU A 252 -27.42 14.60 -10.33
CA GLU A 252 -27.05 14.52 -11.74
C GLU A 252 -26.80 15.91 -12.32
N ARG A 253 -27.73 16.84 -12.11
CA ARG A 253 -27.60 18.21 -12.63
C ARG A 253 -26.37 18.94 -12.06
N GLY A 254 -26.15 18.85 -10.75
CA GLY A 254 -24.99 19.50 -10.12
C GLY A 254 -23.67 18.86 -10.56
N TYR A 255 -23.64 17.54 -10.70
CA TYR A 255 -22.50 16.79 -11.20
C TYR A 255 -22.15 17.20 -12.64
N LEU A 256 -23.12 17.13 -13.55
CA LEU A 256 -22.90 17.47 -14.96
C LEU A 256 -22.57 18.96 -15.16
N GLU A 257 -23.10 19.85 -14.33
CA GLU A 257 -22.74 21.28 -14.34
C GLU A 257 -21.26 21.49 -13.99
N ILE A 258 -20.74 20.81 -12.96
CA ILE A 258 -19.33 20.91 -12.59
C ILE A 258 -18.46 20.25 -13.66
N VAL A 259 -18.81 19.06 -14.16
CA VAL A 259 -18.04 18.37 -15.21
C VAL A 259 -17.94 19.22 -16.49
N THR A 260 -19.05 19.79 -16.95
CA THR A 260 -19.07 20.63 -18.17
C THR A 260 -18.27 21.93 -18.00
N SER A 261 -18.21 22.46 -16.78
CA SER A 261 -17.53 23.74 -16.49
C SER A 261 -16.14 23.58 -15.88
N ALA A 262 -15.65 22.33 -15.80
CA ALA A 262 -14.33 22.02 -15.28
C ALA A 262 -13.26 22.77 -16.09
N LYS A 263 -12.28 23.30 -15.38
CA LYS A 263 -11.13 24.03 -15.96
C LYS A 263 -9.82 23.38 -15.63
N SER A 264 -9.72 22.77 -14.46
CA SER A 264 -8.54 22.04 -14.04
C SER A 264 -8.93 20.64 -13.60
N VAL A 265 -8.02 19.71 -13.88
CA VAL A 265 -8.02 18.35 -13.35
C VAL A 265 -6.68 18.12 -12.69
N THR A 266 -6.68 17.54 -11.50
CA THR A 266 -5.46 17.19 -10.75
C THR A 266 -5.56 15.75 -10.29
N ILE A 267 -4.48 15.00 -10.46
CA ILE A 267 -4.33 13.64 -9.95
C ILE A 267 -3.32 13.67 -8.80
N ASP A 268 -3.73 13.22 -7.62
CA ASP A 268 -2.87 13.07 -6.44
C ASP A 268 -3.03 11.65 -5.89
N GLY A 269 -2.10 10.77 -6.28
CA GLY A 269 -2.16 9.34 -5.95
C GLY A 269 -3.44 8.67 -6.46
N GLU A 270 -4.30 8.23 -5.55
CA GLU A 270 -5.57 7.56 -5.83
C GLU A 270 -6.77 8.52 -5.91
N THR A 271 -6.53 9.83 -5.85
CA THR A 271 -7.58 10.84 -5.87
C THR A 271 -7.51 11.69 -7.13
N LEU A 272 -8.66 11.88 -7.77
CA LEU A 272 -8.84 12.83 -8.86
C LEU A 272 -9.70 14.01 -8.39
N ILE A 273 -9.26 15.22 -8.70
CA ILE A 273 -9.96 16.46 -8.36
C ILE A 273 -10.27 17.20 -9.66
N LEU A 274 -11.56 17.45 -9.92
CA LEU A 274 -12.02 18.38 -10.94
C LEU A 274 -12.42 19.69 -10.28
N GLU A 275 -11.79 20.79 -10.70
CA GLU A 275 -12.21 22.12 -10.26
C GLU A 275 -12.88 22.87 -11.42
N SER A 276 -14.01 23.49 -11.09
CA SER A 276 -14.77 24.34 -11.99
C SER A 276 -15.08 25.67 -11.33
N ALA A 277 -15.64 26.60 -12.09
CA ALA A 277 -16.19 27.83 -11.53
C ALA A 277 -17.40 27.57 -10.61
N ASN A 278 -18.05 26.41 -10.76
CA ASN A 278 -19.31 26.07 -10.09
C ASN A 278 -19.12 25.13 -8.89
N GLY A 279 -17.89 24.68 -8.63
CA GLY A 279 -17.55 23.80 -7.52
C GLY A 279 -16.44 22.81 -7.86
N THR A 280 -16.18 21.94 -6.90
CA THR A 280 -15.13 20.92 -6.98
C THR A 280 -15.75 19.53 -6.85
N LEU A 281 -15.33 18.60 -7.69
CA LEU A 281 -15.65 17.18 -7.55
C LEU A 281 -14.38 16.43 -7.18
N THR A 282 -14.51 15.52 -6.22
CA THR A 282 -13.43 14.64 -5.78
C THR A 282 -13.85 13.20 -6.00
N PHE A 283 -12.95 12.43 -6.61
CA PHE A 283 -13.13 11.04 -6.94
C PHE A 283 -11.96 10.23 -6.39
N ASN A 284 -12.21 8.95 -6.15
CA ASN A 284 -11.19 7.96 -5.86
C ASN A 284 -11.14 6.92 -6.98
N VAL A 285 -10.05 6.16 -7.04
CA VAL A 285 -9.95 5.00 -7.95
C VAL A 285 -11.17 4.11 -7.76
N ALA A 286 -11.88 3.86 -8.86
CA ALA A 286 -13.02 2.97 -8.82
C ALA A 286 -12.51 1.54 -8.63
N GLN A 287 -12.80 0.96 -7.46
CA GLN A 287 -12.50 -0.45 -7.19
C GLN A 287 -13.26 -1.31 -8.20
N THR A 288 -12.55 -2.10 -9.00
CA THR A 288 -13.17 -3.16 -9.79
C THR A 288 -13.69 -4.20 -8.80
N THR A 289 -14.99 -4.22 -8.56
CA THR A 289 -15.62 -5.37 -7.93
C THR A 289 -15.48 -6.54 -8.90
N GLU A 290 -14.52 -7.43 -8.64
CA GLU A 290 -14.48 -8.78 -9.22
C GLU A 290 -15.72 -9.60 -8.87
#